data_AF-A0A2I9LNW4-F1
#
_entry.id   AF-A0A2I9LNW4-F1
#
_cell.length_a   1.000
_cell.length_b   1.000
_cell.length_c   1.000
_cell.angle_alpha   90.00
_cell.angle_beta   90.00
_cell.angle_gamma   90.00
#
_symmetry.space_group_name_H-M   'P 1'
#
loop_
_entity.id
_entity.type
_entity.pdbx_description
1 polymer ?
#
loop_
_entity_poly.entity_id
_entity_poly.type
_entity_poly.pdbx_seq_one_letter_code
_entity_poly.pdbx_strand_id
1 'polypeptide(L)'
;MSVNTQASAMKVYLLFLALFSTVLASGEWSKVPTSDNVQRLALFGAKRINLATNSIYHHKLIHVLGAERQLVAGYNYKLNISIVETECKKRQYSFEQAQKCSPLASKTLKVCTVVIYERPWLNETSVTSFTCSQTAQNVERRNLDSMHRRLFNKFVKKYRKNYSNDYEKEKRFRIFNSNLKKIKELNSNEQGTATYGVTKFADLNENEFRKYLGFRPDLARADSVPPPAEIPSLDIPKSFDWRHYNVVTEVKNQQQCGSCWAFSTTGNVEGQWAIKKKKLVSLSEQELVDCDKVDQGCDGGLPSNAYKEIIRLGGLETEKEYPYEADDEKCHFNKSEARAYINGSVSISQNETEMAIWLVKHGPISIGINANAMQFYYGGISHPWKFLCSPDNLDHGVLIVGYGVHTYPLFKTTLPFWIIKNSWGADWGEQGYYRVYRGDGTCGLNKMATSSVID
;
A
#
# COMPACT_ATOMS: atom_id res chain seq x y z
N MET A 1 -53.24 32.97 40.86
CA MET A 1 -53.42 32.29 39.56
C MET A 1 -52.04 32.14 38.92
N SER A 2 -51.69 30.91 38.50
CA SER A 2 -50.52 30.52 37.68
C SER A 2 -49.13 30.69 38.34
N VAL A 3 -48.41 29.67 38.82
CA VAL A 3 -47.88 28.40 38.24
C VAL A 3 -46.60 28.59 37.42
N ASN A 4 -45.51 27.95 37.91
CA ASN A 4 -44.30 27.38 37.27
C ASN A 4 -43.48 28.24 36.29
N THR A 5 -42.15 28.34 36.31
CA THR A 5 -41.09 27.34 36.58
C THR A 5 -39.78 28.05 36.97
N GLN A 6 -39.32 27.92 38.22
CA GLN A 6 -37.90 28.10 38.58
C GLN A 6 -37.53 27.06 39.63
N ALA A 7 -37.59 25.79 39.22
CA ALA A 7 -37.07 24.68 39.99
C ALA A 7 -36.03 23.95 39.13
N SER A 8 -34.80 24.45 39.11
CA SER A 8 -33.60 23.63 38.83
C SER A 8 -32.26 24.34 39.08
N ALA A 9 -32.22 25.37 39.94
CA ALA A 9 -31.00 26.15 40.20
C ALA A 9 -30.54 26.13 41.67
N MET A 10 -31.13 25.27 42.51
CA MET A 10 -30.82 25.23 43.95
C MET A 10 -30.63 23.78 44.46
N LYS A 11 -29.78 23.02 43.75
CA LYS A 11 -29.32 21.69 44.19
C LYS A 11 -27.93 21.27 43.68
N VAL A 12 -27.11 22.22 43.23
CA VAL A 12 -25.75 21.93 42.71
C VAL A 12 -24.63 22.63 43.51
N TYR A 13 -24.97 23.48 44.48
CA TYR A 13 -23.99 24.20 45.32
C TYR A 13 -23.65 23.52 46.66
N LEU A 14 -24.14 22.30 46.89
CA LEU A 14 -23.74 21.42 48.01
C LEU A 14 -23.09 20.10 47.54
N LEU A 15 -22.62 20.07 46.28
CA LEU A 15 -21.93 18.94 45.67
C LEU A 15 -20.45 19.23 45.35
N PHE A 16 -19.92 20.39 45.78
CA PHE A 16 -18.57 20.83 45.44
C PHE A 16 -17.53 20.73 46.56
N LEU A 17 -17.87 20.27 47.76
CA LEU A 17 -16.91 20.10 48.88
C LEU A 17 -17.07 18.80 49.68
N ALA A 18 -17.71 17.77 49.12
CA ALA A 18 -17.82 16.44 49.74
C ALA A 18 -17.66 15.27 48.75
N LEU A 19 -16.88 15.47 47.68
CA LEU A 19 -16.43 14.39 46.78
C LEU A 19 -14.90 14.18 46.81
N PHE A 20 -14.21 14.79 47.78
CA PHE A 20 -12.80 14.53 48.10
C PHE A 20 -12.68 13.80 49.46
N SER A 21 -13.40 12.69 49.65
CA SER A 21 -13.14 11.79 50.78
C SER A 21 -13.86 10.44 50.69
N THR A 22 -13.89 9.82 49.50
CA THR A 22 -13.90 8.35 49.39
C THR A 22 -13.06 7.93 48.19
N VAL A 23 -11.78 8.30 48.19
CA VAL A 23 -10.77 7.47 47.52
C VAL A 23 -10.66 6.22 48.39
N LEU A 24 -11.46 5.19 48.11
CA LEU A 24 -11.01 3.84 48.39
C LEU A 24 -9.73 3.69 47.57
N ALA A 25 -8.60 3.72 48.26
CA ALA A 25 -7.27 3.61 47.69
C ALA A 25 -7.07 2.22 47.05
N SER A 26 -7.65 2.01 45.87
CA SER A 26 -7.16 1.00 44.94
C SER A 26 -6.09 1.68 44.10
N GLY A 27 -4.80 1.44 44.41
CA GLY A 27 -3.71 1.97 43.61
C GLY A 27 -3.88 1.63 42.12
N GLU A 28 -3.33 2.43 41.23
CA GLU A 28 -3.35 2.12 39.81
C GLU A 28 -2.41 0.94 39.50
N TRP A 29 -2.73 0.15 38.47
CA TRP A 29 -1.83 -0.90 38.00
C TRP A 29 -0.61 -0.27 37.32
N SER A 30 0.58 -0.61 37.81
CA SER A 30 1.85 -0.15 37.25
C SER A 30 2.61 -1.31 36.64
N LYS A 31 3.17 -1.13 35.44
CA LYS A 31 4.04 -2.15 34.82
C LYS A 31 5.30 -2.32 35.67
N VAL A 32 5.69 -3.56 35.92
CA VAL A 32 6.93 -3.88 36.64
C VAL A 32 7.83 -4.74 35.76
N PRO A 33 9.16 -4.52 35.80
CA PRO A 33 10.11 -5.32 35.02
C PRO A 33 10.14 -6.77 35.54
N THR A 34 10.53 -7.69 34.67
CA THR A 34 10.76 -9.09 35.06
C THR A 34 11.95 -9.16 36.01
N SER A 35 11.68 -9.36 37.30
CA SER A 35 12.67 -9.55 38.36
C SER A 35 12.60 -10.95 38.96
N ASP A 36 13.57 -11.33 39.78
CA ASP A 36 13.56 -12.62 40.50
C ASP A 36 12.28 -12.81 41.32
N ASN A 37 11.73 -11.73 41.88
CA ASN A 37 10.46 -11.76 42.58
C ASN A 37 9.29 -12.09 41.63
N VAL A 38 9.24 -11.46 40.46
CA VAL A 38 8.21 -11.73 39.43
C VAL A 38 8.33 -13.16 38.90
N GLN A 39 9.54 -13.69 38.73
CA GLN A 39 9.76 -15.08 38.33
C GLN A 39 9.29 -16.07 39.40
N ARG A 40 9.61 -15.82 40.68
CA ARG A 40 9.13 -16.62 41.81
C ARG A 40 7.60 -16.65 41.86
N LEU A 41 6.96 -15.48 41.72
CA LEU A 41 5.50 -15.36 41.71
C LEU A 41 4.88 -16.03 40.47
N ALA A 42 5.51 -15.93 39.31
CA ALA A 42 5.07 -16.63 38.10
C ALA A 42 5.12 -18.16 38.26
N LEU A 43 6.17 -18.70 38.88
CA LEU A 43 6.27 -20.12 39.21
C LEU A 43 5.20 -20.55 40.22
N PHE A 44 4.95 -19.74 41.25
CA PHE A 44 3.88 -19.98 42.22
C PHE A 44 2.50 -20.02 41.55
N GLY A 45 2.22 -19.06 40.66
CA GLY A 45 0.99 -19.01 39.86
C GLY A 45 0.85 -20.22 38.93
N ALA A 46 1.92 -20.59 38.21
CA ALA A 46 1.95 -21.76 37.34
C ALA A 46 1.72 -23.07 38.12
N LYS A 47 2.27 -23.20 39.32
CA LYS A 47 2.04 -24.35 40.22
C LYS A 47 0.57 -24.48 40.59
N ARG A 48 -0.08 -23.36 40.95
CA ARG A 48 -1.51 -23.33 41.28
C ARG A 48 -2.39 -23.67 40.08
N ILE A 49 -2.10 -23.13 38.91
CA ILE A 49 -2.78 -23.49 37.66
C ILE A 49 -2.60 -24.98 37.36
N ASN A 50 -1.38 -25.50 37.49
CA ASN A 50 -1.11 -26.92 37.25
C ASN A 50 -1.96 -27.82 38.17
N LEU A 51 -2.09 -27.48 39.45
CA LEU A 51 -2.93 -28.22 40.40
C LEU A 51 -4.42 -28.14 40.06
N ALA A 52 -4.89 -27.00 39.57
CA ALA A 52 -6.29 -26.80 39.21
C ALA A 52 -6.71 -27.43 37.87
N THR A 53 -5.76 -27.94 37.07
CA THR A 53 -6.06 -28.58 35.77
C THR A 53 -6.28 -30.09 35.91
N ASN A 54 -7.26 -30.62 35.18
CA ASN A 54 -7.52 -32.08 35.10
C ASN A 54 -6.52 -32.86 34.22
N SER A 55 -5.43 -32.22 33.79
CA SER A 55 -4.40 -32.91 32.99
C SER A 55 -3.63 -33.92 33.84
N ILE A 56 -3.31 -35.07 33.25
CA ILE A 56 -2.45 -36.09 33.85
C ILE A 56 -0.95 -35.72 33.75
N TYR A 57 -0.61 -34.73 32.92
CA TYR A 57 0.73 -34.22 32.71
C TYR A 57 0.94 -32.89 33.44
N HIS A 58 2.18 -32.63 33.83
CA HIS A 58 2.54 -31.33 34.39
C HIS A 58 2.55 -30.23 33.33
N HIS A 59 2.18 -29.03 33.76
CA HIS A 59 2.43 -27.82 33.00
C HIS A 59 3.77 -27.19 33.44
N LYS A 60 4.58 -26.79 32.47
CA LYS A 60 5.82 -26.04 32.66
C LYS A 60 5.61 -24.57 32.32
N LEU A 61 6.16 -23.68 33.13
CA LEU A 61 6.27 -22.26 32.83
C LEU A 61 7.33 -22.06 31.73
N ILE A 62 6.95 -21.37 30.65
CA ILE A 62 7.83 -21.10 29.51
C ILE A 62 8.32 -19.65 29.56
N HIS A 63 7.40 -18.69 29.54
CA HIS A 63 7.74 -17.27 29.62
C HIS A 63 6.78 -16.49 30.52
N VAL A 64 7.32 -15.49 31.22
CA VAL A 64 6.56 -14.37 31.77
C VAL A 64 6.44 -13.32 30.65
N LEU A 65 5.22 -13.13 30.16
CA LEU A 65 4.91 -12.24 29.03
C LEU A 65 4.70 -10.78 29.48
N GLY A 66 4.32 -10.58 30.74
CA GLY A 66 4.16 -9.26 31.33
C GLY A 66 3.76 -9.34 32.80
N ALA A 67 4.10 -8.29 33.54
CA ALA A 67 3.81 -8.19 34.97
C ALA A 67 3.35 -6.76 35.30
N GLU A 68 2.26 -6.66 36.03
CA GLU A 68 1.74 -5.42 36.60
C GLU A 68 1.59 -5.58 38.10
N ARG A 69 1.82 -4.50 38.85
CA ARG A 69 1.67 -4.45 40.30
C ARG A 69 0.74 -3.31 40.70
N GLN A 70 -0.15 -3.61 41.62
CA GLN A 70 -1.06 -2.67 42.25
C GLN A 70 -0.84 -2.69 43.77
N LEU A 71 -0.68 -1.52 44.38
CA LEU A 71 -0.56 -1.37 45.84
C LEU A 71 -1.97 -1.36 46.46
N VAL A 72 -2.18 -2.23 47.45
CA VAL A 72 -3.40 -2.36 48.27
C VAL A 72 -2.99 -2.54 49.73
N ALA A 73 -3.80 -3.18 50.60
CA ALA A 73 -3.37 -3.67 51.91
C ALA A 73 -2.37 -4.86 51.77
N GLY A 74 -1.35 -4.73 50.93
CA GLY A 74 -0.57 -5.80 50.30
C GLY A 74 -0.15 -5.39 48.89
N TYR A 75 0.26 -6.36 48.09
CA TYR A 75 0.51 -6.18 46.66
C TYR A 75 -0.34 -7.15 45.86
N ASN A 76 -1.08 -6.62 44.89
CA ASN A 76 -1.65 -7.42 43.82
C ASN A 76 -0.65 -7.45 42.65
N TYR A 77 -0.27 -8.65 42.22
CA TYR A 77 0.51 -8.88 41.01
C TYR A 77 -0.38 -9.53 39.97
N LYS A 78 -0.49 -8.91 38.80
CA LYS A 78 -1.16 -9.48 37.64
C LYS A 78 -0.10 -9.90 36.65
N LEU A 79 0.05 -11.22 36.50
CA LEU A 79 1.08 -11.82 35.66
C LEU A 79 0.42 -12.47 34.45
N ASN A 80 0.93 -12.15 33.26
CA ASN A 80 0.62 -12.86 32.04
C ASN A 80 1.74 -13.88 31.81
N ILE A 81 1.42 -15.17 31.90
CA ILE A 81 2.39 -16.27 31.77
C ILE A 81 1.99 -17.22 30.65
N SER A 82 2.99 -17.83 30.01
CA SER A 82 2.78 -18.91 29.04
C SER A 82 3.21 -20.25 29.65
N ILE A 83 2.36 -21.25 29.51
CA ILE A 83 2.59 -22.61 30.02
C ILE A 83 2.35 -23.65 28.93
N VAL A 84 3.01 -24.79 29.02
CA VAL A 84 2.85 -25.94 28.10
C VAL A 84 2.81 -27.25 28.89
N GLU A 85 2.07 -28.24 28.40
CA GLU A 85 2.11 -29.59 28.96
C GLU A 85 3.45 -30.26 28.64
N THR A 86 4.01 -30.96 29.62
CA THR A 86 5.28 -31.69 29.49
C THR A 86 5.05 -33.19 29.44
N GLU A 87 6.08 -33.93 29.11
CA GLU A 87 6.07 -35.41 29.14
C GLU A 87 5.96 -36.00 30.56
N CYS A 88 6.17 -35.19 31.60
CA CYS A 88 6.19 -35.63 32.99
C CYS A 88 4.79 -35.76 33.60
N LYS A 89 4.45 -36.96 34.08
CA LYS A 89 3.16 -37.27 34.69
C LYS A 89 3.08 -36.77 36.14
N LYS A 90 1.92 -36.24 36.53
CA LYS A 90 1.68 -35.71 37.89
C LYS A 90 1.79 -36.72 39.02
N ARG A 91 1.65 -38.02 38.71
CA ARG A 91 1.80 -39.11 39.70
C ARG A 91 3.25 -39.51 39.98
N GLN A 92 4.19 -39.12 39.10
CA GLN A 92 5.56 -39.60 39.12
C GLN A 92 6.58 -38.51 39.48
N TYR A 93 6.26 -37.24 39.21
CA TYR A 93 7.18 -36.12 39.38
C TYR A 93 6.56 -35.03 40.24
N SER A 94 7.39 -34.25 40.93
CA SER A 94 6.96 -32.99 41.52
C SER A 94 6.82 -31.89 40.46
N PHE A 95 6.12 -30.81 40.79
CA PHE A 95 6.01 -29.65 39.89
C PHE A 95 7.38 -29.05 39.56
N GLU A 96 8.28 -29.00 40.55
CA GLU A 96 9.63 -28.47 40.44
C GLU A 96 10.49 -29.34 39.52
N GLN A 97 10.40 -30.66 39.66
CA GLN A 97 11.07 -31.60 38.74
C GLN A 97 10.52 -31.46 37.33
N ALA A 98 9.20 -31.28 37.19
CA ALA A 98 8.54 -31.14 35.90
C ALA A 98 8.94 -29.89 35.10
N GLN A 99 9.49 -28.84 35.75
CA GLN A 99 10.02 -27.67 35.03
C GLN A 99 11.26 -28.02 34.19
N LYS A 100 11.94 -29.14 34.49
CA LYS A 100 13.11 -29.62 33.72
C LYS A 100 12.72 -30.55 32.57
N CYS A 101 11.47 -31.00 32.51
CA CYS A 101 11.00 -31.93 31.47
C CYS A 101 10.76 -31.24 30.13
N SER A 102 10.77 -32.03 29.05
CA SER A 102 10.52 -31.55 27.69
C SER A 102 9.03 -31.28 27.47
N PRO A 103 8.66 -30.25 26.71
CA PRO A 103 7.28 -30.04 26.25
C PRO A 103 6.79 -31.20 25.38
N LEU A 104 5.51 -31.56 25.49
CA LEU A 104 4.89 -32.52 24.57
C LEU A 104 4.76 -31.91 23.16
N ALA A 105 5.39 -32.54 22.17
CA ALA A 105 5.47 -32.04 20.79
C ALA A 105 4.10 -31.77 20.12
N SER A 106 3.02 -32.38 20.60
CA SER A 106 1.66 -32.24 20.06
C SER A 106 0.80 -31.17 20.75
N LYS A 107 1.34 -30.43 21.74
CA LYS A 107 0.56 -29.47 22.55
C LYS A 107 1.01 -28.03 22.38
N THR A 108 0.04 -27.14 22.19
CA THR A 108 0.27 -25.70 22.01
C THR A 108 0.41 -24.98 23.34
N LEU A 109 1.20 -23.90 23.35
CA LEU A 109 1.31 -22.97 24.48
C LEU A 109 -0.07 -22.41 24.88
N LYS A 110 -0.36 -22.42 26.18
CA LYS A 110 -1.52 -21.75 26.80
C LYS A 110 -1.06 -20.47 27.47
N VAL A 111 -1.81 -19.39 27.29
CA VAL A 111 -1.54 -18.12 28.00
C VAL A 111 -2.54 -17.98 29.13
N CYS A 112 -2.04 -17.76 30.33
CA CYS A 112 -2.82 -17.57 31.53
C CYS A 112 -2.52 -16.20 32.14
N THR A 113 -3.58 -15.48 32.51
CA THR A 113 -3.48 -14.32 33.38
C THR A 113 -3.76 -14.80 34.80
N VAL A 114 -2.81 -14.58 35.71
CA VAL A 114 -2.92 -14.93 37.13
C VAL A 114 -2.79 -13.68 37.97
N VAL A 115 -3.70 -13.51 38.93
CA VAL A 115 -3.64 -12.45 39.93
C VAL A 115 -3.21 -13.06 41.26
N ILE A 116 -2.12 -12.55 41.81
CA ILE A 116 -1.49 -13.02 43.03
C ILE A 116 -1.52 -11.89 44.05
N TYR A 117 -2.12 -12.15 45.21
CA TYR A 117 -2.09 -11.25 46.34
C TYR A 117 -1.00 -11.68 47.31
N GLU A 118 -0.13 -10.73 47.67
CA GLU A 118 1.04 -10.96 48.51
C GLU A 118 1.15 -9.92 49.63
N ARG A 119 1.39 -10.39 50.86
CA ARG A 119 1.74 -9.57 52.03
C ARG A 119 3.10 -10.03 52.57
N PRO A 120 4.22 -9.46 52.08
CA PRO A 120 5.56 -9.94 52.44
C PRO A 120 5.83 -9.91 53.94
N TRP A 121 5.32 -8.89 54.65
CA TRP A 121 5.49 -8.72 56.10
C TRP A 121 4.69 -9.73 56.94
N LEU A 122 3.75 -10.47 56.35
CA LEU A 122 3.03 -11.58 57.00
C LEU A 122 3.42 -12.94 56.42
N ASN A 123 4.35 -12.98 55.46
CA ASN A 123 4.74 -14.17 54.70
C ASN A 123 3.55 -14.88 54.03
N GLU A 124 2.58 -14.10 53.54
CA GLU A 124 1.38 -14.64 52.90
C GLU A 124 1.40 -14.40 51.39
N THR A 125 1.10 -15.45 50.63
CA THR A 125 0.94 -15.38 49.17
C THR A 125 -0.21 -16.27 48.73
N SER A 126 -1.14 -15.73 47.95
CA SER A 126 -2.29 -16.47 47.44
C SER A 126 -2.62 -16.10 46.01
N VAL A 127 -3.08 -17.07 45.22
CA VAL A 127 -3.65 -16.78 43.90
C VAL A 127 -5.11 -16.41 44.12
N THR A 128 -5.48 -15.18 43.81
CA THR A 128 -6.86 -14.68 43.98
C THR A 128 -7.74 -15.07 42.80
N SER A 129 -7.19 -15.08 41.60
CA SER A 129 -7.87 -15.56 40.40
C SER A 129 -6.86 -15.97 39.33
N PHE A 130 -7.29 -16.85 38.42
CA PHE A 130 -6.57 -17.08 37.17
C PHE A 130 -7.56 -17.37 36.05
N THR A 131 -7.18 -17.02 34.84
CA THR A 131 -7.92 -17.35 33.63
C THR A 131 -6.93 -17.77 32.56
N CYS A 132 -7.09 -19.00 32.06
CA CYS A 132 -6.28 -19.52 30.98
C CYS A 132 -7.12 -19.50 29.70
N SER A 133 -6.68 -18.75 28.71
CA SER A 133 -7.35 -18.67 27.42
C SER A 133 -6.67 -19.60 26.41
N GLN A 134 -7.43 -20.13 25.45
CA GLN A 134 -6.89 -20.27 24.09
C GLN A 134 -6.78 -18.85 23.51
N THR A 135 -5.76 -18.12 23.94
CA THR A 135 -5.31 -16.76 23.56
C THR A 135 -6.37 -15.79 23.00
N ALA A 136 -6.64 -14.67 23.69
CA ALA A 136 -7.41 -13.53 23.16
C ALA A 136 -6.82 -12.96 21.85
N GLN A 137 -5.49 -13.02 21.70
CA GLN A 137 -4.80 -12.74 20.43
C GLN A 137 -5.22 -13.68 19.30
N ASN A 138 -5.58 -14.94 19.59
CA ASN A 138 -6.08 -15.87 18.57
C ASN A 138 -7.55 -15.59 18.21
N VAL A 139 -8.35 -15.03 19.12
CA VAL A 139 -9.73 -14.60 18.82
C VAL A 139 -9.71 -13.34 17.94
N GLU A 140 -8.90 -12.35 18.29
CA GLU A 140 -8.73 -11.14 17.47
C GLU A 140 -8.12 -11.46 16.11
N ARG A 141 -7.12 -12.34 16.05
CA ARG A 141 -6.49 -12.79 14.79
C ARG A 141 -7.42 -13.66 13.95
N ARG A 142 -8.27 -14.50 14.56
CA ARG A 142 -9.34 -15.24 13.85
C ARG A 142 -10.44 -14.30 13.34
N ASN A 143 -10.80 -13.27 14.11
CA ASN A 143 -11.77 -12.27 13.68
C ASN A 143 -11.22 -11.40 12.53
N LEU A 144 -9.95 -11.01 12.60
CA LEU A 144 -9.25 -10.30 11.54
C LEU A 144 -9.12 -11.16 10.27
N ASP A 145 -8.71 -12.42 10.41
CA ASP A 145 -8.64 -13.37 9.29
C ASP A 145 -10.02 -13.59 8.66
N SER A 146 -11.07 -13.76 9.47
CA SER A 146 -12.46 -13.86 8.99
C SER A 146 -12.91 -12.60 8.23
N MET A 147 -12.59 -11.42 8.75
CA MET A 147 -12.89 -10.15 8.08
C MET A 147 -12.13 -9.99 6.76
N HIS A 148 -10.83 -10.30 6.75
CA HIS A 148 -10.03 -10.29 5.52
C HIS A 148 -10.51 -11.33 4.51
N ARG A 149 -10.93 -12.53 4.94
CA ARG A 149 -11.53 -13.55 4.05
C ARG A 149 -12.81 -13.04 3.40
N ARG A 150 -13.67 -12.33 4.16
CA ARG A 150 -14.86 -11.67 3.58
C ARG A 150 -14.47 -10.60 2.56
N LEU A 151 -13.45 -9.80 2.85
CA LEU A 151 -12.95 -8.78 1.92
C LEU A 151 -12.34 -9.41 0.66
N PHE A 152 -11.56 -10.49 0.80
CA PHE A 152 -10.99 -11.25 -0.31
C PHE A 152 -12.09 -11.87 -1.18
N ASN A 153 -13.13 -12.45 -0.58
CA ASN A 153 -14.26 -12.98 -1.35
C ASN A 153 -15.01 -11.88 -2.13
N LYS A 154 -15.13 -10.66 -1.57
CA LYS A 154 -15.66 -9.50 -2.31
C LYS A 154 -14.73 -9.09 -3.45
N PHE A 155 -13.42 -9.06 -3.21
CA PHE A 155 -12.39 -8.80 -4.22
C PHE A 155 -12.46 -9.80 -5.40
N VAL A 156 -12.51 -11.10 -5.11
CA VAL A 156 -12.63 -12.16 -6.10
C VAL A 156 -13.86 -11.97 -6.97
N LYS A 157 -15.02 -11.66 -6.37
CA LYS A 157 -16.26 -11.38 -7.11
C LYS A 157 -16.16 -10.09 -7.95
N LYS A 158 -15.65 -9.00 -7.36
CA LYS A 158 -15.56 -7.69 -8.02
C LYS A 158 -14.69 -7.75 -9.28
N TYR A 159 -13.52 -8.37 -9.19
CA TYR A 159 -12.55 -8.45 -10.30
C TYR A 159 -12.60 -9.79 -11.05
N ARG A 160 -13.68 -10.58 -10.86
CA ARG A 160 -13.93 -11.86 -11.54
C ARG A 160 -12.71 -12.80 -11.53
N LYS A 161 -12.01 -12.87 -10.39
CA LYS A 161 -10.79 -13.67 -10.25
C LYS A 161 -11.14 -15.16 -10.30
N ASN A 162 -10.41 -15.91 -11.11
CA ASN A 162 -10.51 -17.35 -11.20
C ASN A 162 -9.17 -17.98 -10.77
N TYR A 163 -9.22 -18.98 -9.91
CA TYR A 163 -8.04 -19.67 -9.39
C TYR A 163 -8.13 -21.15 -9.71
N SER A 164 -7.02 -21.77 -10.11
CA SER A 164 -6.99 -23.14 -10.60
C SER A 164 -7.43 -24.18 -9.57
N ASN A 165 -7.18 -23.94 -8.29
CA ASN A 165 -7.56 -24.80 -7.17
C ASN A 165 -7.55 -24.03 -5.83
N ASP A 166 -8.00 -24.69 -4.76
CA ASP A 166 -8.05 -24.10 -3.43
C ASP A 166 -6.66 -23.75 -2.86
N TYR A 167 -5.62 -24.49 -3.26
CA TYR A 167 -4.25 -24.18 -2.85
C TYR A 167 -3.79 -22.83 -3.42
N GLU A 168 -4.01 -22.60 -4.71
CA GLU A 168 -3.71 -21.31 -5.35
C GLU A 168 -4.56 -20.19 -4.75
N LYS A 169 -5.84 -20.43 -4.50
CA LYS A 169 -6.73 -19.45 -3.85
C LYS A 169 -6.25 -19.06 -2.45
N GLU A 170 -5.78 -20.01 -1.65
CA GLU A 170 -5.23 -19.71 -0.31
C GLU A 170 -3.88 -18.99 -0.40
N LYS A 171 -3.03 -19.31 -1.38
CA LYS A 171 -1.81 -18.55 -1.68
C LYS A 171 -2.15 -17.10 -2.04
N ARG A 172 -3.13 -16.87 -2.91
CA ARG A 172 -3.63 -15.54 -3.31
C ARG A 172 -4.19 -14.77 -2.13
N PHE A 173 -4.92 -15.44 -1.23
CA PHE A 173 -5.40 -14.84 0.01
C PHE A 173 -4.25 -14.39 0.94
N ARG A 174 -3.16 -15.16 1.05
CA ARG A 174 -1.97 -14.75 1.84
C ARG A 174 -1.29 -13.52 1.24
N ILE A 175 -1.14 -13.46 -0.08
CA ILE A 175 -0.61 -12.30 -0.80
C ILE A 175 -1.51 -11.09 -0.57
N PHE A 176 -2.83 -11.26 -0.73
CA PHE A 176 -3.83 -10.23 -0.45
C PHE A 176 -3.72 -9.68 0.97
N ASN A 177 -3.58 -10.54 1.98
CA ASN A 177 -3.37 -10.13 3.36
C ASN A 177 -2.07 -9.33 3.56
N SER A 178 -1.01 -9.68 2.84
CA SER A 178 0.24 -8.92 2.86
C SER A 178 0.04 -7.52 2.26
N ASN A 179 -0.63 -7.45 1.11
CA ASN A 179 -0.91 -6.20 0.42
C ASN A 179 -1.87 -5.29 1.20
N LEU A 180 -2.81 -5.83 1.99
CA LEU A 180 -3.62 -5.02 2.91
C LEU A 180 -2.76 -4.26 3.94
N LYS A 181 -1.62 -4.83 4.37
CA LYS A 181 -0.68 -4.12 5.25
C LYS A 181 0.03 -2.99 4.53
N LYS A 182 0.47 -3.22 3.28
CA LYS A 182 1.08 -2.18 2.43
C LYS A 182 0.09 -1.03 2.17
N ILE A 183 -1.16 -1.35 1.87
CA ILE A 183 -2.25 -0.38 1.72
C ILE A 183 -2.42 0.45 2.99
N LYS A 184 -2.40 -0.19 4.18
CA LYS A 184 -2.48 0.53 5.45
C LYS A 184 -1.28 1.45 5.65
N GLU A 185 -0.08 1.01 5.28
CA GLU A 185 1.15 1.79 5.39
C GLU A 185 1.13 3.00 4.47
N LEU A 186 0.73 2.84 3.21
CA LEU A 186 0.54 3.94 2.26
C LEU A 186 -0.45 4.97 2.80
N ASN A 187 -1.63 4.54 3.25
CA ASN A 187 -2.63 5.46 3.81
C ASN A 187 -2.14 6.16 5.10
N SER A 188 -1.35 5.48 5.94
CA SER A 188 -0.87 6.07 7.20
C SER A 188 0.24 7.11 6.99
N ASN A 189 0.92 7.08 5.84
CA ASN A 189 2.04 7.96 5.50
C ASN A 189 1.74 8.87 4.30
N GLU A 190 0.50 8.90 3.82
CA GLU A 190 0.09 9.78 2.72
C GLU A 190 0.18 11.24 3.16
N GLN A 191 0.90 12.08 2.40
CA GLN A 191 1.07 13.51 2.70
C GLN A 191 0.02 14.39 2.00
N GLY A 192 -0.64 13.86 0.98
CA GLY A 192 -1.67 14.51 0.19
C GLY A 192 -3.06 14.09 0.65
N THR A 193 -3.88 13.70 -0.31
CA THR A 193 -5.31 13.35 -0.10
C THR A 193 -5.67 12.02 -0.73
N ALA A 194 -4.68 11.29 -1.24
CA ALA A 194 -4.95 10.01 -1.86
C ALA A 194 -5.50 9.00 -0.85
N THR A 195 -6.40 8.16 -1.35
CA THR A 195 -6.80 6.93 -0.68
C THR A 195 -6.22 5.76 -1.47
N TYR A 196 -5.54 4.86 -0.76
CA TYR A 196 -5.09 3.60 -1.29
C TYR A 196 -6.03 2.48 -0.84
N GLY A 197 -6.30 1.53 -1.73
CA GLY A 197 -7.31 0.51 -1.48
C GLY A 197 -7.10 -0.76 -2.30
N VAL A 198 -8.10 -1.63 -2.24
CA VAL A 198 -8.10 -2.91 -2.94
C VAL A 198 -8.36 -2.70 -4.44
N THR A 199 -7.29 -2.68 -5.22
CA THR A 199 -7.30 -2.67 -6.69
C THR A 199 -7.31 -4.09 -7.25
N LYS A 200 -7.41 -4.24 -8.58
CA LYS A 200 -7.31 -5.54 -9.26
C LYS A 200 -5.96 -6.27 -9.07
N PHE A 201 -4.95 -5.56 -8.57
CA PHE A 201 -3.60 -6.09 -8.30
C PHE A 201 -3.40 -6.56 -6.86
N ALA A 202 -4.43 -6.48 -6.01
CA ALA A 202 -4.31 -6.77 -4.59
C ALA A 202 -3.91 -8.23 -4.27
N ASP A 203 -4.07 -9.18 -5.19
CA ASP A 203 -3.65 -10.58 -5.03
C ASP A 203 -2.33 -10.94 -5.74
N LEU A 204 -1.57 -9.93 -6.20
CA LEU A 204 -0.26 -10.10 -6.83
C LEU A 204 0.88 -9.80 -5.86
N ASN A 205 1.91 -10.64 -5.87
CA ASN A 205 3.16 -10.32 -5.19
C ASN A 205 4.02 -9.36 -6.05
N GLU A 206 5.14 -8.89 -5.53
CA GLU A 206 6.00 -7.91 -6.21
C GLU A 206 6.54 -8.41 -7.56
N ASN A 207 6.93 -9.68 -7.66
CA ASN A 207 7.45 -10.25 -8.91
C ASN A 207 6.35 -10.41 -9.96
N GLU A 208 5.14 -10.75 -9.53
CA GLU A 208 3.98 -10.82 -10.42
C GLU A 208 3.52 -9.44 -10.87
N PHE A 209 3.52 -8.45 -9.96
CA PHE A 209 3.15 -7.08 -10.30
C PHE A 209 4.16 -6.43 -11.25
N ARG A 210 5.44 -6.79 -11.16
CA ARG A 210 6.50 -6.31 -12.06
C ARG A 210 6.21 -6.59 -13.54
N LYS A 211 5.39 -7.59 -13.87
CA LYS A 211 4.98 -7.87 -15.25
C LYS A 211 4.05 -6.81 -15.86
N TYR A 212 3.48 -5.94 -15.03
CA TYR A 212 2.68 -4.77 -15.45
C TYR A 212 3.53 -3.49 -15.52
N LEU A 213 4.82 -3.62 -15.22
CA LEU A 213 5.84 -2.59 -15.26
C LEU A 213 6.80 -2.94 -16.41
N GLY A 214 7.61 -1.99 -16.84
CA GLY A 214 8.56 -2.23 -17.91
C GLY A 214 9.19 -0.97 -18.48
N PHE A 215 9.23 0.10 -17.69
CA PHE A 215 10.11 1.21 -17.98
C PHE A 215 11.51 0.83 -17.51
N ARG A 216 12.47 0.82 -18.43
CA ARG A 216 13.81 0.25 -18.19
C ARG A 216 14.90 1.29 -18.43
N PRO A 217 15.20 2.17 -17.45
CA PRO A 217 16.24 3.20 -17.58
C PRO A 217 17.62 2.64 -17.97
N ASP A 218 17.89 1.37 -17.67
CA ASP A 218 19.12 0.68 -18.02
C ASP A 218 19.29 0.39 -19.52
N LEU A 219 18.21 0.47 -20.30
CA LEU A 219 18.25 0.38 -21.78
C LEU A 219 18.59 1.72 -22.45
N ALA A 220 18.87 2.78 -21.69
CA ALA A 220 19.21 4.08 -22.24
C ALA A 220 20.52 4.01 -23.03
N ARG A 221 20.44 4.30 -24.33
CA ARG A 221 21.62 4.39 -25.22
C ARG A 221 22.01 5.85 -25.42
N ALA A 222 23.32 6.13 -25.49
CA ALA A 222 23.83 7.49 -25.64
C ALA A 222 23.30 8.17 -26.91
N ASP A 223 23.16 7.43 -28.01
CA ASP A 223 22.62 7.96 -29.25
C ASP A 223 21.11 8.21 -29.17
N SER A 224 20.40 7.53 -28.25
CA SER A 224 18.94 7.62 -28.08
C SER A 224 18.48 8.70 -27.11
N VAL A 225 19.41 9.42 -26.48
CA VAL A 225 19.07 10.57 -25.64
C VAL A 225 18.54 11.69 -26.53
N PRO A 226 17.27 12.09 -26.41
CA PRO A 226 16.74 13.17 -27.22
C PRO A 226 17.40 14.50 -26.84
N PRO A 227 17.62 15.43 -27.79
CA PRO A 227 18.13 16.76 -27.50
C PRO A 227 17.24 17.49 -26.48
N PRO A 228 17.79 18.40 -25.66
CA PRO A 228 16.99 19.20 -24.74
C PRO A 228 15.92 20.02 -25.47
N ALA A 229 14.72 20.08 -24.90
CA ALA A 229 13.65 20.93 -25.39
C ALA A 229 13.96 22.41 -25.17
N GLU A 230 13.68 23.24 -26.16
CA GLU A 230 13.64 24.70 -25.99
C GLU A 230 12.34 25.08 -25.29
N ILE A 231 12.42 25.45 -24.01
CA ILE A 231 11.25 25.83 -23.21
C ILE A 231 10.93 27.32 -23.47
N PRO A 232 9.74 27.64 -24.00
CA PRO A 232 9.37 29.03 -24.24
C PRO A 232 9.13 29.77 -22.92
N SER A 233 9.36 31.08 -22.92
CA SER A 233 8.86 31.93 -21.83
C SER A 233 7.37 32.19 -22.05
N LEU A 234 6.52 31.60 -21.21
CA LEU A 234 5.07 31.68 -21.34
C LEU A 234 4.41 31.66 -19.96
N ASP A 235 3.50 32.62 -19.74
CA ASP A 235 2.59 32.56 -18.60
C ASP A 235 1.51 31.50 -18.86
N ILE A 236 1.41 30.53 -17.96
CA ILE A 236 0.48 29.41 -18.07
C ILE A 236 -0.67 29.51 -17.06
N PRO A 237 -1.86 28.97 -17.38
CA PRO A 237 -2.99 28.98 -16.45
C PRO A 237 -2.69 28.15 -15.19
N LYS A 238 -3.44 28.38 -14.11
CA LYS A 238 -3.31 27.61 -12.85
C LYS A 238 -3.66 26.13 -12.98
N SER A 239 -4.48 25.79 -13.97
CA SER A 239 -4.90 24.43 -14.29
C SER A 239 -5.08 24.29 -15.79
N PHE A 240 -4.70 23.14 -16.32
CA PHE A 240 -4.83 22.83 -17.73
C PHE A 240 -5.03 21.32 -17.92
N ASP A 241 -5.89 20.92 -18.84
CA ASP A 241 -6.21 19.51 -19.08
C ASP A 241 -6.49 19.24 -20.56
N TRP A 242 -5.60 18.49 -21.20
CA TRP A 242 -5.69 18.15 -22.63
C TRP A 242 -6.89 17.28 -22.99
N ARG A 243 -7.51 16.59 -22.01
CA ARG A 243 -8.71 15.79 -22.25
C ARG A 243 -9.89 16.63 -22.74
N HIS A 244 -9.90 17.92 -22.41
CA HIS A 244 -10.94 18.86 -22.83
C HIS A 244 -10.82 19.30 -24.30
N TYR A 245 -9.72 18.94 -24.99
CA TYR A 245 -9.37 19.46 -26.31
C TYR A 245 -9.26 18.37 -27.40
N ASN A 246 -9.76 17.16 -27.13
CA ASN A 246 -9.72 16.03 -28.07
C ASN A 246 -8.31 15.67 -28.55
N VAL A 247 -7.32 15.69 -27.66
CA VAL A 247 -5.93 15.30 -27.95
C VAL A 247 -5.45 14.11 -27.10
N VAL A 248 -6.38 13.45 -26.39
CA VAL A 248 -6.09 12.30 -25.53
C VAL A 248 -7.09 11.21 -25.88
N THR A 249 -6.60 10.06 -26.33
CA THR A 249 -7.41 8.86 -26.60
C THR A 249 -7.95 8.26 -25.30
N GLU A 250 -8.86 7.29 -25.41
CA GLU A 250 -9.36 6.52 -24.27
C GLU A 250 -8.26 5.77 -23.51
N VAL A 251 -8.53 5.40 -22.25
CA VAL A 251 -7.61 4.61 -21.45
C VAL A 251 -7.59 3.17 -21.96
N LYS A 252 -6.41 2.72 -22.38
CA LYS A 252 -6.14 1.34 -22.81
C LYS A 252 -5.66 0.45 -21.66
N ASN A 253 -5.40 -0.83 -21.93
CA ASN A 253 -4.95 -1.81 -20.93
C ASN A 253 -3.83 -2.70 -21.49
N GLN A 254 -2.62 -2.57 -20.93
CA GLN A 254 -1.43 -3.34 -21.32
C GLN A 254 -1.45 -4.82 -20.89
N GLN A 255 -2.44 -5.23 -20.09
CA GLN A 255 -2.54 -6.59 -19.55
C GLN A 255 -1.25 -7.02 -18.81
N GLN A 256 -0.82 -8.29 -18.94
CA GLN A 256 0.33 -8.87 -18.25
C GLN A 256 1.64 -8.79 -19.08
N CYS A 257 1.82 -7.70 -19.80
CA CYS A 257 3.00 -7.40 -20.60
C CYS A 257 3.65 -6.10 -20.10
N GLY A 258 4.97 -6.06 -20.03
CA GLY A 258 5.75 -4.89 -19.58
C GLY A 258 5.84 -3.75 -20.61
N SER A 259 4.82 -3.57 -21.43
CA SER A 259 4.76 -2.64 -22.56
C SER A 259 4.39 -1.20 -22.17
N CYS A 260 4.40 -0.82 -20.89
CA CYS A 260 4.03 0.54 -20.45
C CYS A 260 4.82 1.65 -21.16
N TRP A 261 6.06 1.37 -21.56
CA TRP A 261 6.90 2.26 -22.38
C TRP A 261 6.26 2.54 -23.76
N ALA A 262 5.70 1.51 -24.42
CA ALA A 262 5.01 1.64 -25.69
C ALA A 262 3.74 2.48 -25.54
N PHE A 263 2.90 2.20 -24.54
CA PHE A 263 1.69 2.99 -24.24
C PHE A 263 1.99 4.46 -23.92
N SER A 264 3.07 4.72 -23.19
CA SER A 264 3.52 6.09 -22.89
C SER A 264 3.97 6.82 -24.16
N THR A 265 4.66 6.10 -25.05
CA THR A 265 5.14 6.60 -26.34
C THR A 265 3.98 6.89 -27.29
N THR A 266 3.13 5.90 -27.56
CA THR A 266 1.96 6.06 -28.45
C THR A 266 1.06 7.17 -27.94
N GLY A 267 0.72 7.21 -26.65
CA GLY A 267 -0.10 8.26 -26.07
C GLY A 267 0.49 9.67 -26.24
N ASN A 268 1.81 9.82 -26.21
CA ASN A 268 2.47 11.08 -26.55
C ASN A 268 2.34 11.40 -28.04
N VAL A 269 2.65 10.44 -28.93
CA VAL A 269 2.59 10.62 -30.39
C VAL A 269 1.16 10.95 -30.84
N GLU A 270 0.15 10.26 -30.31
CA GLU A 270 -1.27 10.53 -30.55
C GLU A 270 -1.64 11.98 -30.20
N GLY A 271 -1.19 12.46 -29.03
CA GLY A 271 -1.43 13.82 -28.57
C GLY A 271 -0.73 14.87 -29.42
N GLN A 272 0.55 14.67 -29.73
CA GLN A 272 1.31 15.55 -30.61
C GLN A 272 0.70 15.60 -32.02
N TRP A 273 0.29 14.44 -32.56
CA TRP A 273 -0.34 14.33 -33.87
C TRP A 273 -1.70 15.01 -33.91
N ALA A 274 -2.53 14.83 -32.88
CA ALA A 274 -3.81 15.52 -32.76
C ALA A 274 -3.64 17.05 -32.73
N ILE A 275 -2.63 17.55 -32.01
CA ILE A 275 -2.34 18.99 -31.92
C ILE A 275 -1.87 19.55 -33.27
N LYS A 276 -0.95 18.85 -33.95
CA LYS A 276 -0.29 19.32 -35.18
C LYS A 276 -1.13 19.10 -36.44
N LYS A 277 -1.68 17.90 -36.59
CA LYS A 277 -2.44 17.48 -37.77
C LYS A 277 -3.96 17.59 -37.60
N LYS A 278 -4.43 18.02 -36.42
CA LYS A 278 -5.86 18.25 -36.10
C LYS A 278 -6.73 16.99 -36.24
N LYS A 279 -6.11 15.81 -36.11
CA LYS A 279 -6.79 14.52 -36.20
C LYS A 279 -6.30 13.62 -35.08
N LEU A 280 -7.17 13.30 -34.13
CA LEU A 280 -6.89 12.29 -33.13
C LEU A 280 -7.00 10.91 -33.80
N VAL A 281 -5.95 10.11 -33.66
CA VAL A 281 -5.88 8.72 -34.13
C VAL A 281 -5.43 7.86 -32.96
N SER A 282 -5.93 6.63 -32.86
CA SER A 282 -5.37 5.67 -31.92
C SER A 282 -4.30 4.84 -32.62
N LEU A 283 -3.10 4.81 -32.06
CA LEU A 283 -1.92 4.17 -32.64
C LEU A 283 -1.64 2.83 -31.99
N SER A 284 -0.95 1.94 -32.71
CA SER A 284 -0.64 0.60 -32.23
C SER A 284 0.52 0.60 -31.24
N GLU A 285 0.27 0.10 -30.03
CA GLU A 285 1.36 -0.25 -29.12
C GLU A 285 2.05 -1.56 -29.51
N GLN A 286 1.31 -2.51 -30.10
CA GLN A 286 1.84 -3.82 -30.48
C GLN A 286 2.92 -3.71 -31.55
N GLU A 287 2.76 -2.78 -32.49
CA GLU A 287 3.79 -2.50 -33.48
C GLU A 287 5.12 -2.13 -32.81
N LEU A 288 5.11 -1.33 -31.75
CA LEU A 288 6.33 -1.02 -30.99
C LEU A 288 6.84 -2.25 -30.25
N VAL A 289 5.97 -3.03 -29.61
CA VAL A 289 6.36 -4.26 -28.90
C VAL A 289 7.07 -5.23 -29.84
N ASP A 290 6.59 -5.40 -31.08
CA ASP A 290 7.10 -6.40 -32.01
C ASP A 290 8.25 -5.89 -32.91
N CYS A 291 8.22 -4.61 -33.29
CA CYS A 291 9.08 -4.05 -34.34
C CYS A 291 10.22 -3.16 -33.83
N ASP A 292 10.17 -2.71 -32.57
CA ASP A 292 11.30 -2.05 -31.91
C ASP A 292 12.42 -3.07 -31.67
N LYS A 293 13.57 -2.86 -32.31
CA LYS A 293 14.73 -3.77 -32.20
C LYS A 293 15.73 -3.37 -31.12
N VAL A 294 15.45 -2.28 -30.40
CA VAL A 294 16.31 -1.69 -29.37
C VAL A 294 15.78 -2.02 -27.99
N ASP A 295 14.47 -1.89 -27.79
CA ASP A 295 13.77 -2.29 -26.58
C ASP A 295 13.48 -3.80 -26.56
N GLN A 296 12.88 -4.29 -25.49
CA GLN A 296 12.71 -5.72 -25.19
C GLN A 296 11.23 -6.13 -25.14
N GLY A 297 10.37 -5.50 -25.95
CA GLY A 297 8.95 -5.86 -26.04
C GLY A 297 8.26 -5.88 -24.68
N CYS A 298 7.71 -7.04 -24.30
CA CYS A 298 7.06 -7.27 -23.01
C CYS A 298 8.01 -7.33 -21.80
N ASP A 299 9.33 -7.46 -22.00
CA ASP A 299 10.35 -7.35 -20.95
C ASP A 299 10.80 -5.90 -20.66
N GLY A 300 10.26 -4.94 -21.43
CA GLY A 300 10.33 -3.51 -21.16
C GLY A 300 11.17 -2.71 -22.17
N GLY A 301 11.14 -1.39 -22.01
CA GLY A 301 11.68 -0.45 -22.98
C GLY A 301 11.71 0.98 -22.48
N LEU A 302 12.03 1.91 -23.39
CA LEU A 302 12.11 3.33 -23.11
C LEU A 302 11.47 4.17 -24.23
N PRO A 303 10.63 5.17 -23.90
CA PRO A 303 10.05 6.05 -24.90
C PRO A 303 11.07 6.72 -25.84
N SER A 304 12.26 7.03 -25.34
CA SER A 304 13.33 7.62 -26.15
C SER A 304 13.88 6.69 -27.23
N ASN A 305 13.93 5.38 -26.96
CA ASN A 305 14.30 4.38 -27.96
C ASN A 305 13.15 4.21 -28.96
N ALA A 306 11.94 4.05 -28.46
CA ALA A 306 10.72 3.92 -29.25
C ALA A 306 10.54 5.05 -30.28
N TYR A 307 10.78 6.31 -29.90
CA TYR A 307 10.69 7.44 -30.84
C TYR A 307 11.64 7.28 -32.04
N LYS A 308 12.87 6.81 -31.82
CA LYS A 308 13.80 6.56 -32.93
C LYS A 308 13.36 5.43 -33.83
N GLU A 309 12.80 4.38 -33.24
CA GLU A 309 12.30 3.26 -34.02
C GLU A 309 11.07 3.65 -34.84
N ILE A 310 10.18 4.52 -34.33
CA ILE A 310 9.10 5.12 -35.12
C ILE A 310 9.66 5.88 -36.34
N ILE A 311 10.71 6.68 -36.15
CA ILE A 311 11.37 7.41 -37.24
C ILE A 311 11.98 6.41 -38.25
N ARG A 312 12.61 5.34 -37.78
CA ARG A 312 13.23 4.30 -38.62
C ARG A 312 12.19 3.52 -39.44
N LEU A 313 11.05 3.18 -38.83
CA LEU A 313 9.93 2.49 -39.48
C LEU A 313 9.22 3.42 -40.48
N GLY A 314 9.28 4.74 -40.23
CA GLY A 314 8.66 5.76 -41.07
C GLY A 314 7.23 6.09 -40.64
N GLY A 315 6.84 5.70 -39.44
CA GLY A 315 5.52 5.93 -38.86
C GLY A 315 5.02 4.76 -38.03
N LEU A 316 3.78 4.88 -37.57
CA LEU A 316 3.00 3.89 -36.85
C LEU A 316 1.66 3.65 -37.55
N GLU A 317 1.22 2.40 -37.57
CA GLU A 317 -0.13 1.96 -37.90
C GLU A 317 -1.11 2.33 -36.78
N THR A 318 -2.40 2.23 -37.09
CA THR A 318 -3.44 2.45 -36.07
C THR A 318 -3.64 1.19 -35.24
N GLU A 319 -4.16 1.35 -34.02
CA GLU A 319 -4.58 0.25 -33.15
C GLU A 319 -5.52 -0.74 -33.87
N LYS A 320 -6.30 -0.27 -34.84
CA LYS A 320 -7.21 -1.13 -35.61
C LYS A 320 -6.48 -2.03 -36.61
N GLU A 321 -5.44 -1.53 -37.26
CA GLU A 321 -4.71 -2.25 -38.31
C GLU A 321 -3.64 -3.18 -37.70
N TYR A 322 -3.11 -2.82 -36.54
CA TYR A 322 -2.19 -3.65 -35.75
C TYR A 322 -2.64 -3.70 -34.28
N PRO A 323 -3.60 -4.58 -33.94
CA PRO A 323 -4.20 -4.66 -32.60
C PRO A 323 -3.24 -5.11 -31.50
N TYR A 324 -3.53 -4.68 -30.26
CA TYR A 324 -2.78 -5.08 -29.08
C TYR A 324 -3.11 -6.49 -28.58
N GLU A 325 -2.10 -7.39 -28.60
CA GLU A 325 -2.19 -8.80 -28.20
C GLU A 325 -1.49 -9.10 -26.87
N ALA A 326 -0.65 -8.18 -26.38
CA ALA A 326 0.04 -8.27 -25.09
C ALA A 326 1.01 -9.46 -24.96
N ASP A 327 1.64 -9.84 -26.06
CA ASP A 327 2.72 -10.83 -26.13
C ASP A 327 3.77 -10.37 -27.14
N ASP A 328 4.97 -10.95 -27.08
CA ASP A 328 6.03 -10.67 -28.05
C ASP A 328 5.79 -11.49 -29.32
N GLU A 329 5.47 -10.80 -30.43
CA GLU A 329 5.22 -11.44 -31.71
C GLU A 329 6.24 -11.08 -32.78
N LYS A 330 6.10 -11.69 -33.95
CA LYS A 330 6.93 -11.33 -35.09
C LYS A 330 6.38 -10.04 -35.71
N CYS A 331 7.22 -9.01 -35.77
CA CYS A 331 6.93 -7.78 -36.48
C CYS A 331 6.36 -8.03 -37.89
N HIS A 332 5.14 -7.55 -38.10
CA HIS A 332 4.44 -7.61 -39.39
C HIS A 332 4.03 -6.21 -39.89
N PHE A 333 4.77 -5.18 -39.47
CA PHE A 333 4.55 -3.79 -39.86
C PHE A 333 4.39 -3.62 -41.37
N ASN A 334 3.32 -2.93 -41.76
CA ASN A 334 3.07 -2.54 -43.14
C ASN A 334 3.20 -1.03 -43.31
N LYS A 335 4.28 -0.59 -43.95
CA LYS A 335 4.55 0.83 -44.23
C LYS A 335 3.42 1.56 -44.97
N SER A 336 2.63 0.86 -45.80
CA SER A 336 1.49 1.47 -46.51
C SER A 336 0.29 1.77 -45.60
N GLU A 337 0.22 1.14 -44.43
CA GLU A 337 -0.83 1.32 -43.44
C GLU A 337 -0.45 2.31 -42.33
N ALA A 338 0.80 2.80 -42.30
CA ALA A 338 1.22 3.86 -41.39
C ALA A 338 0.32 5.11 -41.52
N ARG A 339 -0.13 5.65 -40.39
CA ARG A 339 -1.05 6.80 -40.31
C ARG A 339 -0.51 7.99 -39.52
N ALA A 340 0.46 7.79 -38.65
CA ALA A 340 1.15 8.87 -37.95
C ALA A 340 2.66 8.66 -38.04
N TYR A 341 3.41 9.75 -38.09
CA TYR A 341 4.87 9.73 -38.06
C TYR A 341 5.36 10.86 -37.16
N ILE A 342 6.63 10.79 -36.77
CA ILE A 342 7.30 11.85 -36.01
C ILE A 342 8.59 12.28 -36.72
N ASN A 343 8.97 13.53 -36.52
CA ASN A 343 10.16 14.14 -37.12
C ASN A 343 11.36 14.06 -36.16
N GLY A 344 11.09 13.88 -34.87
CA GLY A 344 12.11 13.83 -33.83
C GLY A 344 11.50 13.63 -32.45
N SER A 345 12.32 13.82 -31.43
CA SER A 345 11.92 13.82 -30.03
C SER A 345 12.81 14.76 -29.24
N VAL A 346 12.35 15.19 -28.07
CA VAL A 346 13.07 16.06 -27.14
C VAL A 346 12.98 15.55 -25.70
N SER A 347 14.00 15.88 -24.92
CA SER A 347 14.05 15.67 -23.47
C SER A 347 13.55 16.94 -22.79
N ILE A 348 12.55 16.82 -21.94
CA ILE A 348 12.00 17.95 -21.19
C ILE A 348 12.83 18.15 -19.92
N SER A 349 12.93 19.41 -19.49
CA SER A 349 13.59 19.79 -18.24
C SER A 349 13.04 19.03 -17.03
N GLN A 350 13.90 18.76 -16.05
CA GLN A 350 13.49 18.21 -14.75
C GLN A 350 12.80 19.24 -13.85
N ASN A 351 12.76 20.51 -14.27
CA ASN A 351 11.98 21.54 -13.58
C ASN A 351 10.49 21.37 -13.92
N GLU A 352 9.68 21.00 -12.93
CA GLU A 352 8.24 20.79 -13.12
C GLU A 352 7.46 22.04 -13.58
N THR A 353 8.00 23.24 -13.36
CA THR A 353 7.43 24.47 -13.91
C THR A 353 7.62 24.52 -15.43
N GLU A 354 8.82 24.18 -15.90
CA GLU A 354 9.14 24.11 -17.33
C GLU A 354 8.40 22.95 -18.01
N MET A 355 8.22 21.82 -17.33
CA MET A 355 7.33 20.74 -17.80
C MET A 355 5.89 21.24 -17.98
N ALA A 356 5.37 22.06 -17.06
CA ALA A 356 4.02 22.61 -17.18
C ALA A 356 3.89 23.57 -18.36
N ILE A 357 4.94 24.40 -18.58
CA ILE A 357 5.01 25.30 -19.74
C ILE A 357 5.02 24.50 -21.04
N TRP A 358 5.86 23.47 -21.14
CA TRP A 358 5.89 22.57 -22.29
C TRP A 358 4.52 21.94 -22.52
N LEU A 359 3.91 21.38 -21.47
CA LEU A 359 2.62 20.70 -21.55
C LEU A 359 1.56 21.61 -22.17
N VAL A 360 1.43 22.86 -21.70
CA VAL A 360 0.43 23.82 -22.21
C VAL A 360 0.71 24.19 -23.65
N LYS A 361 1.98 24.41 -24.01
CA LYS A 361 2.33 24.91 -25.35
C LYS A 361 2.33 23.81 -26.41
N HIS A 362 2.82 22.63 -26.07
CA HIS A 362 3.20 21.60 -27.03
C HIS A 362 2.37 20.32 -26.92
N GLY A 363 1.82 19.98 -25.75
CA GLY A 363 1.00 18.77 -25.61
C GLY A 363 1.46 17.81 -24.52
N PRO A 364 0.79 16.64 -24.40
CA PRO A 364 1.09 15.61 -23.40
C PRO A 364 2.57 15.19 -23.34
N ILE A 365 3.05 14.77 -22.16
CA ILE A 365 4.47 14.43 -21.91
C ILE A 365 4.58 12.97 -21.47
N SER A 366 5.43 12.20 -22.12
CA SER A 366 5.77 10.83 -21.70
C SER A 366 6.80 10.89 -20.57
N ILE A 367 6.56 10.17 -19.47
CA ILE A 367 7.44 10.17 -18.29
C ILE A 367 7.68 8.75 -17.76
N GLY A 368 8.80 8.57 -17.06
CA GLY A 368 9.00 7.43 -16.14
C GLY A 368 8.60 7.81 -14.71
N ILE A 369 8.01 6.88 -13.97
CA ILE A 369 7.63 7.05 -12.56
C ILE A 369 7.87 5.74 -11.79
N ASN A 370 8.14 5.84 -10.47
CA ASN A 370 8.07 4.68 -9.59
C ASN A 370 6.61 4.33 -9.25
N ALA A 371 6.15 3.16 -9.66
CA ALA A 371 4.75 2.74 -9.56
C ALA A 371 4.39 1.98 -8.26
N ASN A 372 5.28 1.89 -7.28
CA ASN A 372 5.02 1.14 -6.05
C ASN A 372 3.76 1.62 -5.32
N ALA A 373 3.58 2.95 -5.19
CA ALA A 373 2.37 3.53 -4.62
C ALA A 373 1.15 3.37 -5.55
N MET A 374 1.37 3.39 -6.88
CA MET A 374 0.30 3.27 -7.88
C MET A 374 -0.41 1.92 -7.83
N GLN A 375 0.28 0.83 -7.44
CA GLN A 375 -0.32 -0.51 -7.35
C GLN A 375 -1.69 -0.51 -6.63
N PHE A 376 -1.82 0.33 -5.59
CA PHE A 376 -3.00 0.38 -4.74
C PHE A 376 -3.77 1.70 -4.79
N TYR A 377 -3.42 2.62 -5.70
CA TYR A 377 -4.09 3.91 -5.80
C TYR A 377 -5.58 3.75 -6.13
N TYR A 378 -6.45 4.43 -5.38
CA TYR A 378 -7.89 4.41 -5.58
C TYR A 378 -8.45 5.77 -6.01
N GLY A 379 -7.86 6.87 -5.53
CA GLY A 379 -8.26 8.24 -5.90
C GLY A 379 -7.66 9.29 -4.99
N GLY A 380 -7.82 10.58 -5.33
CA GLY A 380 -7.26 11.72 -4.59
C GLY A 380 -5.86 12.15 -5.08
N ILE A 381 -5.27 13.18 -4.48
CA ILE A 381 -3.91 13.65 -4.87
C ILE A 381 -2.88 12.86 -4.06
N SER A 382 -2.12 12.02 -4.77
CA SER A 382 -1.12 11.13 -4.21
C SER A 382 0.20 11.84 -3.93
N HIS A 383 0.67 11.75 -2.69
CA HIS A 383 1.94 12.27 -2.21
C HIS A 383 2.54 11.30 -1.17
N PRO A 384 2.93 10.09 -1.60
CA PRO A 384 3.58 9.12 -0.74
C PRO A 384 4.99 9.57 -0.36
N TRP A 385 5.50 9.12 0.78
CA TRP A 385 6.89 9.36 1.16
C TRP A 385 7.87 8.75 0.16
N LYS A 386 9.06 9.36 0.01
CA LYS A 386 10.10 8.91 -0.94
C LYS A 386 10.51 7.44 -0.75
N PHE A 387 10.48 6.87 0.46
CA PHE A 387 10.80 5.46 0.64
C PHE A 387 9.70 4.51 0.13
N LEU A 388 8.46 5.00 0.00
CA LEU A 388 7.31 4.28 -0.56
C LEU A 388 7.20 4.45 -2.08
N CYS A 389 7.85 5.46 -2.67
CA CYS A 389 8.11 5.54 -4.10
C CYS A 389 9.45 6.25 -4.36
N SER A 390 10.52 5.46 -4.48
CA SER A 390 11.86 6.04 -4.61
C SER A 390 11.97 6.80 -5.94
N PRO A 391 12.38 8.09 -5.94
CA PRO A 391 12.55 8.84 -7.17
C PRO A 391 13.70 8.28 -8.03
N ASP A 392 14.58 7.44 -7.48
CA ASP A 392 15.72 6.84 -8.20
C ASP A 392 15.37 5.50 -8.87
N ASN A 393 14.21 4.91 -8.56
CA ASN A 393 13.81 3.59 -9.04
C ASN A 393 12.62 3.69 -9.99
N LEU A 394 12.79 4.32 -11.15
CA LEU A 394 11.73 4.40 -12.16
C LEU A 394 11.49 3.01 -12.77
N ASP A 395 10.23 2.58 -12.83
CA ASP A 395 9.85 1.25 -13.31
C ASP A 395 8.60 1.23 -14.20
N HIS A 396 7.88 2.36 -14.29
CA HIS A 396 6.64 2.46 -15.07
C HIS A 396 6.59 3.68 -15.99
N GLY A 397 6.12 3.49 -17.22
CA GLY A 397 5.94 4.52 -18.24
C GLY A 397 4.51 5.02 -18.27
N VAL A 398 4.30 6.34 -18.18
CA VAL A 398 2.96 6.95 -18.14
C VAL A 398 2.95 8.33 -18.82
N LEU A 399 1.75 8.83 -19.11
CA LEU A 399 1.58 10.07 -19.86
C LEU A 399 0.97 11.19 -18.99
N ILE A 400 1.69 12.30 -18.81
CA ILE A 400 1.11 13.53 -18.25
C ILE A 400 0.21 14.18 -19.30
N VAL A 401 -1.05 14.42 -18.96
CA VAL A 401 -2.05 15.06 -19.85
C VAL A 401 -2.59 16.38 -19.31
N GLY A 402 -2.29 16.72 -18.07
CA GLY A 402 -2.80 17.93 -17.44
C GLY A 402 -2.17 18.20 -16.08
N TYR A 403 -2.52 19.33 -15.50
CA TYR A 403 -2.25 19.66 -14.10
C TYR A 403 -3.36 20.53 -13.52
N GLY A 404 -3.40 20.59 -12.21
CA GLY A 404 -4.29 21.49 -11.50
C GLY A 404 -3.76 21.86 -10.13
N VAL A 405 -4.61 22.58 -9.41
CA VAL A 405 -4.40 22.95 -8.02
C VAL A 405 -5.73 22.75 -7.31
N HIS A 406 -5.73 22.02 -6.20
CA HIS A 406 -6.91 21.88 -5.36
C HIS A 406 -6.66 22.52 -4.00
N THR A 407 -7.55 23.41 -3.57
CA THR A 407 -7.51 24.00 -2.23
C THR A 407 -8.51 23.28 -1.36
N TYR A 408 -8.05 22.77 -0.22
CA TYR A 408 -8.87 22.12 0.80
C TYR A 408 -9.12 23.11 1.95
N PRO A 409 -10.28 23.80 1.99
CA PRO A 409 -10.51 24.91 2.92
C PRO A 409 -10.46 24.47 4.38
N LEU A 410 -10.96 23.28 4.68
CA LEU A 410 -10.99 22.71 6.03
C LEU A 410 -9.58 22.47 6.60
N PHE A 411 -8.62 22.13 5.74
CA PHE A 411 -7.23 21.84 6.12
C PHE A 411 -6.29 23.02 5.84
N LYS A 412 -6.80 24.11 5.24
CA LYS A 412 -6.03 25.26 4.75
C LYS A 412 -4.83 24.86 3.88
N THR A 413 -4.95 23.76 3.15
CA THR A 413 -3.88 23.21 2.32
C THR A 413 -4.23 23.40 0.85
N THR A 414 -3.24 23.80 0.05
CA THR A 414 -3.37 23.87 -1.40
C THR A 414 -2.41 22.87 -2.01
N LEU A 415 -2.93 21.90 -2.76
CA LEU A 415 -2.16 20.83 -3.36
C LEU A 415 -2.15 20.98 -4.89
N PRO A 416 -1.04 21.43 -5.50
CA PRO A 416 -0.81 21.28 -6.93
C PRO A 416 -0.65 19.80 -7.30
N PHE A 417 -1.16 19.40 -8.46
CA PHE A 417 -1.08 18.02 -8.93
C PHE A 417 -0.90 17.93 -10.45
N TRP A 418 -0.27 16.84 -10.89
CA TRP A 418 -0.32 16.36 -12.27
C TRP A 418 -1.51 15.43 -12.49
N ILE A 419 -2.02 15.38 -13.72
CA ILE A 419 -3.01 14.43 -14.20
C ILE A 419 -2.28 13.47 -15.14
N ILE A 420 -2.18 12.22 -14.72
CA ILE A 420 -1.44 11.17 -15.44
C ILE A 420 -2.44 10.16 -15.99
N LYS A 421 -2.36 9.88 -17.30
CA LYS A 421 -3.05 8.76 -17.95
C LYS A 421 -2.21 7.49 -17.76
N ASN A 422 -2.82 6.44 -17.23
CA ASN A 422 -2.19 5.14 -17.03
C ASN A 422 -2.64 4.14 -18.13
N SER A 423 -1.97 2.99 -18.21
CA SER A 423 -2.19 1.91 -19.18
C SER A 423 -2.74 0.63 -18.53
N TRP A 424 -3.37 0.74 -17.36
CA TRP A 424 -3.93 -0.40 -16.62
C TRP A 424 -5.45 -0.48 -16.72
N GLY A 425 -6.06 0.05 -17.77
CA GLY A 425 -7.50 0.04 -17.96
C GLY A 425 -8.27 1.04 -17.09
N ALA A 426 -9.48 1.39 -17.55
CA ALA A 426 -10.33 2.38 -16.89
C ALA A 426 -10.93 1.89 -15.55
N ASP A 427 -10.78 0.61 -15.21
CA ASP A 427 -11.25 0.04 -13.93
C ASP A 427 -10.27 0.28 -12.76
N TRP A 428 -9.10 0.84 -13.03
CA TRP A 428 -8.08 1.20 -12.05
C TRP A 428 -8.06 2.71 -11.77
N GLY A 429 -7.73 3.11 -10.53
CA GLY A 429 -7.57 4.52 -10.15
C GLY A 429 -8.82 5.37 -10.41
N GLU A 430 -8.61 6.60 -10.87
CA GLU A 430 -9.69 7.53 -11.22
C GLU A 430 -10.07 7.35 -12.69
N GLN A 431 -10.77 6.26 -13.00
CA GLN A 431 -11.13 5.89 -14.38
C GLN A 431 -9.92 5.75 -15.31
N GLY A 432 -8.84 5.16 -14.80
CA GLY A 432 -7.57 4.99 -15.50
C GLY A 432 -6.57 6.12 -15.31
N TYR A 433 -6.94 7.18 -14.57
CA TYR A 433 -6.07 8.31 -14.28
C TYR A 433 -5.50 8.28 -12.86
N TYR A 434 -4.38 8.96 -12.70
CA TYR A 434 -3.66 9.14 -11.45
C TYR A 434 -3.40 10.62 -11.23
N ARG A 435 -3.80 11.14 -10.06
CA ARG A 435 -3.39 12.47 -9.61
C ARG A 435 -2.27 12.36 -8.61
N VAL A 436 -1.15 12.99 -8.91
CA VAL A 436 0.06 12.97 -8.08
C VAL A 436 0.52 14.38 -7.80
N TYR A 437 1.08 14.61 -6.61
CA TYR A 437 1.59 15.91 -6.20
C TYR A 437 2.62 16.45 -7.20
N ARG A 438 2.55 17.76 -7.45
CA ARG A 438 3.40 18.49 -8.40
C ARG A 438 4.25 19.51 -7.66
N GLY A 439 5.57 19.45 -7.80
CA GLY A 439 6.50 20.48 -7.32
C GLY A 439 7.72 19.98 -6.57
N ASP A 440 7.88 18.68 -6.33
CA ASP A 440 9.01 18.10 -5.59
C ASP A 440 9.62 16.84 -6.24
N GLY A 441 9.22 16.53 -7.47
CA GLY A 441 9.60 15.33 -8.20
C GLY A 441 9.03 14.05 -7.60
N THR A 442 7.80 14.10 -7.05
CA THR A 442 7.14 12.94 -6.42
C THR A 442 7.29 11.67 -7.28
N CYS A 443 7.81 10.61 -6.66
CA CYS A 443 8.08 9.32 -7.31
C CYS A 443 9.00 9.38 -8.55
N GLY A 444 9.79 10.45 -8.70
CA GLY A 444 10.76 10.63 -9.78
C GLY A 444 10.17 11.03 -11.13
N LEU A 445 8.90 11.44 -11.16
CA LEU A 445 8.12 11.71 -12.39
C LEU A 445 8.76 12.74 -13.35
N ASN A 446 9.66 13.58 -12.84
CA ASN A 446 10.31 14.65 -13.60
C ASN A 446 11.67 14.26 -14.18
N LYS A 447 12.20 13.06 -13.87
CA LYS A 447 13.58 12.72 -14.22
C LYS A 447 13.80 12.32 -15.67
N MET A 448 12.83 11.64 -16.28
CA MET A 448 12.91 11.11 -17.64
C MET A 448 11.68 11.52 -18.46
N ALA A 449 11.42 12.84 -18.50
CA ALA A 449 10.33 13.42 -19.27
C ALA A 449 10.76 13.65 -20.73
N THR A 450 9.96 13.17 -21.67
CA THR A 450 10.24 13.27 -23.12
C THR A 450 8.97 13.54 -23.91
N SER A 451 9.13 14.08 -25.12
CA SER A 451 8.05 14.25 -26.08
C SER A 451 8.54 14.04 -27.50
N SER A 452 7.73 13.42 -28.35
CA SER A 452 7.90 13.46 -29.79
C SER A 452 7.68 14.87 -30.35
N VAL A 453 8.23 15.11 -31.54
CA VAL A 453 8.10 16.34 -32.31
C VAL A 453 7.54 16.00 -33.68
N ILE A 454 6.49 16.73 -34.08
CA ILE A 454 5.84 16.61 -35.39
C ILE A 454 5.79 18.00 -36.02
N ASP A 455 6.18 18.06 -37.29
CA ASP A 455 6.19 19.30 -38.08
C ASP A 455 4.80 19.68 -38.61
#